data_AF-A0A535KW98-F1
#
_entry.id   AF-A0A535KW98-F1
#
_cell.length_a   1.000
_cell.length_b   1.000
_cell.length_c   1.000
_cell.angle_alpha   90.00
_cell.angle_beta   90.00
_cell.angle_gamma   90.00
#
_symmetry.space_group_name_H-M   'P 1'
#
loop_
_entity.id
_entity.type
_entity.pdbx_description
1 polymer ?
#
loop_
_entity_poly.entity_id
_entity_poly.type
_entity_poly.pdbx_seq_one_letter_code
_entity_poly.pdbx_strand_id
1 'polypeptide(L)'
;MAVSDEEAVRQRLRAVPDEPGVYLFRDAKAQVIYVGKALRLRDRLRQYFTPGYAQTARVEEMVKRIFDFEFVQCANEVEALVLECNLIKNYRPRFNIRLKDDKNYLYLKLPVNEVYPRVLYSRRVQNDGALYFGPYTSAKQGKVCLDFHIKRCPGPCEKRISPEDYKARIQEVALFMEGRSDVLVRQLHDRMDDSAGRLDFENAARYRDQLQSIERIADRQKVLVHGRDDQDLIAYSRKGGDVFVEVAYVRQGKMVGHDGHPLDGAADVSEAELLRGFLLQYYTSATHVPRTVIVPGAV
;
A
#
# COMPACT_ATOMS: atom_id res chain seq x y z
N MET A 1 -12.33 3.09 64.57
CA MET A 1 -12.10 1.84 63.81
C MET A 1 -12.08 2.22 62.34
N ALA A 2 -10.90 2.40 61.77
CA ALA A 2 -10.76 2.71 60.34
C ALA A 2 -11.13 1.45 59.55
N VAL A 3 -12.30 1.45 58.92
CA VAL A 3 -12.59 0.55 57.80
C VAL A 3 -11.66 1.04 56.69
N SER A 4 -10.41 0.58 56.73
CA SER A 4 -9.30 1.16 55.98
C SER A 4 -9.53 0.97 54.49
N ASP A 5 -9.19 2.00 53.71
CA ASP A 5 -9.42 2.18 52.27
C ASP A 5 -9.29 0.91 51.39
N GLU A 6 -8.49 -0.07 51.80
CA GLU A 6 -8.33 -1.36 51.13
C GLU A 6 -9.63 -2.19 51.03
N GLU A 7 -10.48 -2.21 52.05
CA GLU A 7 -11.72 -3.02 52.02
C GLU A 7 -12.78 -2.39 51.10
N ALA A 8 -12.84 -1.06 51.07
CA ALA A 8 -13.69 -0.30 50.15
C ALA A 8 -13.24 -0.45 48.68
N VAL A 9 -11.92 -0.39 48.43
CA VAL A 9 -11.35 -0.65 47.10
C VAL A 9 -11.66 -2.08 46.65
N ARG A 10 -11.51 -3.08 47.53
CA ARG A 10 -11.84 -4.49 47.23
C ARG A 10 -13.32 -4.71 46.91
N GLN A 11 -14.23 -3.97 47.56
CA GLN A 11 -15.65 -4.03 47.20
C GLN A 11 -15.92 -3.43 45.81
N ARG A 12 -15.31 -2.28 45.48
CA ARG A 12 -15.41 -1.66 44.14
C ARG A 12 -14.87 -2.55 43.03
N LEU A 13 -13.87 -3.40 43.29
CA LEU A 13 -13.34 -4.37 42.32
C LEU A 13 -14.39 -5.38 41.82
N ARG A 14 -15.46 -5.64 42.58
CA ARG A 14 -16.54 -6.56 42.15
C ARG A 14 -17.42 -5.95 41.05
N ALA A 15 -17.55 -4.63 41.03
CA ALA A 15 -18.35 -3.89 40.06
C ALA A 15 -17.64 -3.64 38.72
N VAL A 16 -16.34 -3.93 38.63
CA VAL A 16 -15.55 -3.74 37.41
C VAL A 16 -15.97 -4.75 36.34
N PRO A 17 -16.21 -4.35 35.08
CA PRO A 17 -16.56 -5.27 34.01
C PRO A 17 -15.38 -6.19 33.64
N ASP A 18 -15.69 -7.36 33.08
CA ASP A 18 -14.70 -8.29 32.53
C ASP A 18 -14.48 -8.03 31.04
N GLU A 19 -14.14 -6.79 30.72
CA GLU A 19 -14.01 -6.28 29.35
C GLU A 19 -12.70 -5.51 29.17
N PRO A 20 -12.27 -5.28 27.91
CA PRO A 20 -11.09 -4.48 27.64
C PRO A 20 -11.29 -3.03 28.07
N GLY A 21 -10.21 -2.41 28.54
CA GLY A 21 -10.26 -1.00 28.95
C GLY A 21 -9.00 -0.50 29.61
N VAL A 22 -9.08 0.72 30.13
CA VAL A 22 -7.98 1.42 30.78
C VAL A 22 -8.36 1.73 32.22
N TYR A 23 -7.42 1.56 33.14
CA TYR A 23 -7.58 1.90 34.54
C TYR A 23 -6.55 2.94 34.99
N LEU A 24 -6.93 3.75 35.97
CA LEU A 24 -6.11 4.80 36.56
C LEU A 24 -6.08 4.59 38.07
N PHE A 25 -4.90 4.61 38.67
CA PHE A 25 -4.74 4.65 40.12
C PHE A 25 -4.54 6.08 40.59
N ARG A 26 -5.22 6.45 41.68
CA ARG A 26 -5.10 7.74 42.34
C ARG A 26 -4.56 7.59 43.76
N ASP A 27 -3.80 8.58 44.20
CA ASP A 27 -3.41 8.71 45.60
C ASP A 27 -4.46 9.43 46.45
N ALA A 28 -4.19 9.56 47.76
CA ALA A 28 -5.09 10.24 48.70
C ALA A 28 -5.31 11.73 48.39
N LYS A 29 -4.52 12.32 47.49
CA LYS A 29 -4.70 13.70 46.99
C LYS A 29 -5.44 13.74 45.65
N ALA A 30 -6.06 12.62 45.26
CA ALA A 30 -6.74 12.42 43.97
C ALA A 30 -5.83 12.57 42.74
N GLN A 31 -4.50 12.54 42.89
CA GLN A 31 -3.57 12.63 41.76
C GLN A 31 -3.42 11.29 41.08
N VAL A 32 -3.42 11.27 39.74
CA VAL A 32 -3.18 10.04 38.97
C VAL A 32 -1.72 9.63 39.10
N ILE A 33 -1.48 8.50 39.76
CA ILE A 33 -0.14 7.98 40.02
C ILE A 33 0.29 6.89 39.03
N TYR A 34 -0.69 6.19 38.43
CA TYR A 34 -0.46 5.16 37.41
C TYR A 34 -1.64 5.04 36.45
N VAL A 35 -1.37 4.69 35.20
CA VAL A 35 -2.35 4.33 34.17
C VAL A 35 -1.93 3.01 33.54
N GLY A 36 -2.86 2.09 33.34
CA GLY A 36 -2.60 0.83 32.64
C GLY A 36 -3.80 0.34 31.83
N LYS A 37 -3.54 -0.47 30.80
CA LYS A 37 -4.57 -1.16 30.03
C LYS A 37 -4.76 -2.62 30.43
N ALA A 38 -5.93 -3.18 30.14
CA ALA A 38 -6.23 -4.59 30.31
C ALA A 38 -7.13 -5.11 29.19
N LEU A 39 -6.94 -6.38 28.79
CA LEU A 39 -7.94 -7.13 28.01
C LEU A 39 -9.16 -7.48 28.86
N ARG A 40 -8.94 -7.64 30.17
CA ARG A 40 -9.94 -7.99 31.18
C ARG A 40 -9.69 -7.12 32.41
N LEU A 41 -10.43 -6.01 32.52
CA LEU A 41 -10.22 -5.01 33.58
C LEU A 41 -10.29 -5.61 34.98
N ARG A 42 -11.32 -6.41 35.25
CA ARG A 42 -11.55 -7.04 36.57
C ARG A 42 -10.36 -7.89 37.01
N ASP A 43 -9.89 -8.79 36.16
CA ASP A 43 -8.78 -9.70 36.48
C ASP A 43 -7.48 -8.92 36.71
N ARG A 44 -7.21 -7.94 35.83
CA ARG A 44 -6.01 -7.14 35.92
C ARG A 44 -5.96 -6.29 37.19
N LEU A 45 -7.06 -5.65 37.54
CA LEU A 45 -7.15 -4.82 38.74
C LEU A 45 -7.04 -5.65 40.02
N ARG A 46 -7.69 -6.82 40.07
CA ARG A 46 -7.56 -7.76 41.20
C ARG A 46 -6.12 -8.19 41.46
N GLN A 47 -5.35 -8.39 40.38
CA GLN A 47 -3.97 -8.85 40.45
C GLN A 47 -3.09 -7.97 41.37
N TYR A 48 -3.30 -6.64 41.37
CA TYR A 48 -2.53 -5.71 42.19
C TYR A 48 -2.72 -5.87 43.70
N PHE A 49 -3.87 -6.40 44.12
CA PHE A 49 -4.23 -6.58 45.54
C PHE A 49 -4.08 -8.03 45.99
N THR A 50 -3.61 -8.93 45.11
CA THR A 50 -3.30 -10.31 45.47
C THR A 50 -1.93 -10.39 46.16
N PRO A 51 -1.83 -11.03 47.34
CA PRO A 51 -0.55 -11.24 48.01
C PRO A 51 0.48 -11.90 47.08
N GLY A 52 1.71 -11.39 47.08
CA GLY A 52 2.81 -11.93 46.26
C GLY A 52 2.89 -11.42 44.82
N TYR A 53 1.97 -10.56 44.36
CA TYR A 53 2.06 -9.96 43.03
C TYR A 53 3.11 -8.84 42.92
N ALA A 54 3.27 -8.03 43.98
CA ALA A 54 4.20 -6.92 43.99
C ALA A 54 5.66 -7.40 44.14
N GLN A 55 6.20 -7.97 43.06
CA GLN A 55 7.54 -8.60 43.03
C GLN A 55 8.70 -7.59 42.96
N THR A 56 8.42 -6.30 42.78
CA THR A 56 9.43 -5.24 42.72
C THR A 56 9.09 -4.13 43.70
N ALA A 57 10.12 -3.55 44.32
CA ALA A 57 9.97 -2.45 45.28
C ALA A 57 9.17 -1.26 44.70
N ARG A 58 9.28 -1.01 43.39
CA ARG A 58 8.52 0.04 42.70
C ARG A 58 7.03 -0.25 42.63
N VAL A 59 6.65 -1.49 42.31
CA VAL A 59 5.24 -1.90 42.24
C VAL A 59 4.64 -1.94 43.65
N GLU A 60 5.39 -2.43 44.62
CA GLU A 60 4.96 -2.44 46.03
C GLU A 60 4.69 -1.01 46.54
N GLU A 61 5.62 -0.08 46.28
CA GLU A 61 5.45 1.33 46.64
C GLU A 61 4.27 1.99 45.91
N MET A 62 4.01 1.61 44.66
CA MET A 62 2.85 2.10 43.93
C MET A 62 1.56 1.62 44.59
N VAL A 63 1.44 0.32 44.90
CA VAL A 63 0.24 -0.28 45.49
C VAL A 63 -0.06 0.34 46.86
N LYS A 64 0.96 0.58 47.69
CA LYS A 64 0.81 1.24 49.00
C LYS A 64 0.22 2.66 48.91
N ARG A 65 0.38 3.34 47.77
CA ARG A 65 -0.12 4.70 47.56
C ARG A 65 -1.49 4.75 46.89
N ILE A 66 -2.06 3.61 46.49
CA ILE A 66 -3.38 3.57 45.88
C ILE A 66 -4.42 3.89 46.96
N PHE A 67 -5.12 5.00 46.76
CA PHE A 67 -6.28 5.38 47.56
C PHE A 67 -7.58 5.07 46.81
N ASP A 68 -7.61 5.31 45.50
CA ASP A 68 -8.74 4.99 44.64
C ASP A 68 -8.30 4.55 43.23
N PHE A 69 -9.22 3.97 42.48
CA PHE A 69 -9.06 3.68 41.07
C PHE A 69 -10.29 4.06 40.24
N GLU A 70 -10.02 4.50 39.02
CA GLU A 70 -11.02 4.72 37.97
C GLU A 70 -10.76 3.77 36.80
N PHE A 71 -11.78 3.52 35.99
CA PHE A 71 -11.62 2.78 34.75
C PHE A 71 -12.54 3.32 33.66
N VAL A 72 -12.12 3.10 32.42
CA VAL A 72 -12.88 3.37 31.21
C VAL A 72 -12.94 2.09 30.41
N GLN A 73 -14.15 1.60 30.17
CA GLN A 73 -14.40 0.45 29.31
C GLN A 73 -14.21 0.86 27.85
N CYS A 74 -13.58 -0.02 27.07
CA CYS A 74 -13.33 0.19 25.65
C CYS A 74 -14.00 -0.93 24.86
N ALA A 75 -14.37 -0.66 23.61
CA ALA A 75 -14.97 -1.63 22.70
C ALA A 75 -13.98 -2.73 22.28
N ASN A 76 -12.67 -2.44 22.27
CA ASN A 76 -11.64 -3.39 21.87
C ASN A 76 -10.24 -3.04 22.43
N GLU A 77 -9.27 -3.94 22.23
CA GLU A 77 -7.89 -3.75 22.70
C GLU A 77 -7.19 -2.54 22.07
N VAL A 78 -7.50 -2.24 20.80
CA VAL A 78 -6.88 -1.12 20.07
C VAL A 78 -7.30 0.20 20.70
N GLU A 79 -8.58 0.37 21.02
CA GLU A 79 -9.09 1.55 21.71
C GLU A 79 -8.48 1.69 23.11
N ALA A 80 -8.43 0.60 23.90
CA ALA A 80 -7.81 0.61 25.22
C ALA A 80 -6.34 1.05 25.16
N LEU A 81 -5.61 0.62 24.13
CA LEU A 81 -4.21 1.04 23.93
C LEU A 81 -4.09 2.53 23.60
N VAL A 82 -4.96 3.08 22.74
CA VAL A 82 -4.96 4.51 22.41
C VAL A 82 -5.24 5.35 23.64
N LEU A 83 -6.30 4.98 24.36
CA LEU A 83 -6.77 5.72 25.51
C LEU A 83 -5.71 5.70 26.62
N GLU A 84 -5.06 4.56 26.86
CA GLU A 84 -3.93 4.45 27.81
C GLU A 84 -2.81 5.42 27.43
N CYS A 85 -2.39 5.41 26.17
CA CYS A 85 -1.31 6.30 25.70
C CYS A 85 -1.66 7.78 25.91
N ASN A 86 -2.89 8.17 25.57
CA ASN A 86 -3.36 9.55 25.75
C ASN A 86 -3.42 9.95 27.23
N LEU A 87 -3.93 9.07 28.10
CA LEU A 87 -3.99 9.32 29.54
C LEU A 87 -2.60 9.41 30.18
N ILE A 88 -1.64 8.57 29.77
CA ILE A 88 -0.24 8.66 30.22
C ILE A 88 0.38 9.99 29.79
N LYS A 89 0.13 10.45 28.55
CA LYS A 89 0.65 11.74 28.05
C LYS A 89 0.07 12.94 28.79
N ASN A 90 -1.23 12.90 29.08
CA ASN A 90 -1.96 13.97 29.75
C ASN A 90 -1.61 14.06 31.24
N TYR A 91 -1.65 12.93 31.96
CA TYR A 91 -1.44 12.91 33.41
C TYR A 91 0.03 12.76 33.84
N ARG A 92 0.90 12.27 32.95
CA ARG A 92 2.32 11.96 33.21
C ARG A 92 2.55 11.27 34.57
N PRO A 93 1.89 10.13 34.83
CA PRO A 93 1.84 9.54 36.16
C PRO A 93 3.24 9.10 36.62
N ARG A 94 3.55 9.33 37.90
CA ARG A 94 4.88 9.09 38.48
C ARG A 94 5.35 7.64 38.33
N PHE A 95 4.45 6.66 38.43
CA PHE A 95 4.81 5.24 38.37
C PHE A 95 4.81 4.65 36.98
N ASN A 96 4.31 5.34 35.94
CA ASN A 96 4.48 4.89 34.57
C ASN A 96 5.94 5.04 34.13
N ILE A 97 6.51 3.99 33.53
CA ILE A 97 7.81 4.11 32.86
C ILE A 97 7.59 5.04 31.67
N ARG A 98 8.25 6.20 31.68
CA ARG A 98 8.23 7.13 30.57
C ARG A 98 8.93 6.45 29.40
N LEU A 99 8.15 5.98 28.44
CA LEU A 99 8.67 5.48 27.18
C LEU A 99 9.41 6.64 26.52
N LYS A 100 10.69 6.42 26.17
CA LYS A 100 11.56 7.43 25.54
C LYS A 100 11.17 7.76 24.09
N ASP A 101 10.16 7.11 23.54
CA ASP A 101 9.72 7.29 22.16
C ASP A 101 8.20 7.24 22.02
N ASP A 102 7.61 8.40 21.73
CA ASP A 102 6.19 8.54 21.36
C ASP A 102 5.89 8.05 19.92
N LYS A 103 6.85 7.42 19.24
CA LYS A 103 6.89 7.30 17.76
C LYS A 103 6.38 5.98 17.17
N ASN A 104 5.80 5.06 17.95
CA ASN A 104 5.61 3.69 17.46
C ASN A 104 4.25 3.36 16.84
N TYR A 105 3.25 4.23 16.96
CA TYR A 105 1.93 3.94 16.40
C TYR A 105 1.83 4.43 14.96
N LEU A 106 1.59 3.48 14.05
CA LEU A 106 1.32 3.76 12.65
C LEU A 106 -0.18 4.00 12.49
N TYR A 107 -0.54 5.09 11.81
CA TYR A 107 -1.89 5.41 11.40
C TYR A 107 -1.95 5.43 9.88
N LEU A 108 -3.06 4.96 9.31
CA LEU A 108 -3.43 5.25 7.93
C LEU A 108 -4.12 6.60 7.91
N LYS A 109 -3.54 7.58 7.21
CA LYS A 109 -4.09 8.90 6.98
C LYS A 109 -4.77 8.92 5.61
N LEU A 110 -6.05 9.31 5.58
CA LEU A 110 -6.79 9.65 4.38
C LEU A 110 -7.06 11.16 4.38
N PRO A 111 -6.30 11.98 3.64
CA PRO A 111 -6.52 13.41 3.55
C PRO A 111 -7.72 13.70 2.64
N VAL A 112 -8.93 13.46 3.15
CA VAL A 112 -10.20 13.58 2.41
C VAL A 112 -10.53 15.02 1.95
N ASN A 113 -9.77 15.99 2.45
CA ASN A 113 -9.84 17.39 2.05
C ASN A 113 -8.95 17.75 0.84
N GLU A 114 -8.09 16.84 0.37
CA GLU A 114 -7.31 17.04 -0.85
C GLU A 114 -8.14 16.69 -2.10
N VAL A 115 -7.86 17.37 -3.22
CA VAL A 115 -8.53 17.10 -4.52
C VAL A 115 -8.28 15.67 -5.01
N TYR A 116 -7.10 15.12 -4.69
CA TYR A 116 -6.69 13.76 -5.06
C TYR A 116 -6.21 13.02 -3.80
N PRO A 117 -7.13 12.55 -2.94
CA PRO A 117 -6.78 11.96 -1.66
C PRO A 117 -6.01 10.65 -1.88
N ARG A 118 -4.85 10.53 -1.24
CA ARG A 118 -4.02 9.32 -1.28
C ARG A 118 -3.90 8.71 0.10
N VAL A 119 -3.87 7.39 0.17
CA VAL A 119 -3.64 6.69 1.44
C VAL A 119 -2.19 6.91 1.86
N LEU A 120 -1.99 7.49 3.03
CA LEU A 120 -0.68 7.79 3.59
C LEU A 120 -0.48 7.08 4.92
N TYR A 121 0.78 6.89 5.29
CA TYR A 121 1.14 6.45 6.63
C TYR A 121 1.58 7.65 7.47
N SER A 122 1.05 7.77 8.68
CA SER A 122 1.46 8.81 9.63
C SER A 122 1.75 8.20 10.99
N ARG A 123 2.80 8.70 11.66
CA ARG A 123 3.07 8.40 13.08
C ARG A 123 2.49 9.43 14.03
N ARG A 124 1.80 10.43 13.49
CA ARG A 124 1.19 11.54 14.21
C ARG A 124 -0.23 11.78 13.68
N VAL A 125 -1.20 11.74 14.58
CA VAL A 125 -2.55 12.23 14.30
C VAL A 125 -2.52 13.74 14.43
N GLN A 126 -2.97 14.45 13.40
CA GLN A 126 -3.07 15.91 13.38
C GLN A 126 -4.54 16.31 13.22
N ASN A 127 -4.90 17.49 13.68
CA ASN A 127 -6.24 18.05 13.44
C ASN A 127 -6.23 18.85 12.13
N ASP A 128 -5.94 18.17 11.02
CA ASP A 128 -5.79 18.76 9.69
C ASP A 128 -6.98 18.45 8.75
N GLY A 129 -8.08 17.93 9.32
CA GLY A 129 -9.27 17.51 8.56
C GLY A 129 -9.13 16.16 7.85
N ALA A 130 -7.99 15.48 7.97
CA ALA A 130 -7.82 14.13 7.43
C ALA A 130 -8.46 13.08 8.36
N LEU A 131 -8.91 11.97 7.78
CA LEU A 131 -9.33 10.80 8.54
C LEU A 131 -8.10 9.97 8.91
N TYR A 132 -8.01 9.55 10.17
CA TYR A 132 -6.94 8.71 10.67
C TYR A 132 -7.50 7.38 11.17
N PHE A 133 -6.96 6.28 10.67
CA PHE A 133 -7.31 4.92 11.06
C PHE A 133 -6.12 4.25 11.73
N GLY A 134 -6.34 3.54 12.84
CA GLY A 134 -5.29 2.96 13.67
C GLY A 134 -5.60 3.14 15.15
N PRO A 135 -4.61 2.95 16.05
CA PRO A 135 -3.21 2.67 15.80
C PRO A 135 -2.99 1.21 15.38
N TYR A 136 -2.25 1.02 14.31
CA TYR A 136 -1.71 -0.29 13.97
C TYR A 136 -0.50 -0.54 14.89
N THR A 137 -0.70 -1.41 15.87
CA THR A 137 0.06 -1.54 17.13
C THR A 137 1.42 -2.21 16.97
N SER A 138 1.72 -2.70 15.78
CA SER A 138 2.73 -3.71 15.56
C SER A 138 3.84 -3.12 14.70
N ALA A 139 4.97 -2.88 15.36
CA ALA A 139 6.29 -2.77 14.72
C ALA A 139 6.63 -3.97 13.79
N LYS A 140 5.83 -5.05 13.81
CA LYS A 140 5.88 -6.21 12.92
C LYS A 140 4.86 -6.24 11.77
N GLN A 141 3.75 -5.51 11.84
CA GLN A 141 2.64 -5.58 10.86
C GLN A 141 2.59 -4.31 10.00
N GLY A 142 3.17 -3.20 10.45
CA GLY A 142 3.38 -1.99 9.65
C GLY A 142 4.64 -1.99 8.78
N LYS A 143 5.22 -3.15 8.48
CA LYS A 143 6.45 -3.21 7.69
C LYS A 143 6.20 -3.41 6.18
N VAL A 144 5.04 -3.93 5.82
CA VAL A 144 4.59 -4.09 4.43
C VAL A 144 3.58 -2.99 4.12
N CYS A 145 3.64 -2.44 2.91
CA CYS A 145 2.77 -1.35 2.49
C CYS A 145 1.35 -1.83 2.19
N LEU A 146 0.46 -0.88 1.89
CA LEU A 146 -0.94 -1.14 1.54
C LEU A 146 -1.03 -2.13 0.38
N ASP A 147 -0.19 -1.99 -0.65
CA ASP A 147 -0.18 -2.87 -1.82
C ASP A 147 0.00 -4.34 -1.46
N PHE A 148 0.74 -4.66 -0.39
CA PHE A 148 0.81 -6.03 0.10
C PHE A 148 -0.52 -6.50 0.69
N HIS A 149 -1.13 -5.68 1.55
CA HIS A 149 -2.39 -6.02 2.20
C HIS A 149 -3.56 -6.16 1.20
N ILE A 150 -3.53 -5.41 0.10
CA ILE A 150 -4.50 -5.54 -1.00
C ILE A 150 -4.05 -6.51 -2.11
N LYS A 151 -3.03 -7.34 -1.84
CA LYS A 151 -2.52 -8.40 -2.73
C LYS A 151 -1.98 -7.94 -4.10
N ARG A 152 -1.58 -6.67 -4.22
CA ARG A 152 -0.90 -6.11 -5.40
C ARG A 152 0.63 -6.27 -5.36
N CYS A 153 1.22 -6.43 -4.17
CA CYS A 153 2.66 -6.58 -3.98
C CYS A 153 2.98 -7.86 -3.17
N PRO A 154 3.99 -8.66 -3.54
CA PRO A 154 4.38 -9.84 -2.79
C PRO A 154 5.20 -9.53 -1.50
N GLY A 155 5.48 -8.26 -1.21
CA GLY A 155 6.16 -7.83 0.02
C GLY A 155 7.68 -8.12 0.06
N PRO A 156 8.46 -7.82 -1.00
CA PRO A 156 9.90 -8.08 -1.02
C PRO A 156 10.66 -7.27 0.03
N CYS A 157 10.17 -6.07 0.37
CA CYS A 157 10.72 -5.20 1.43
C CYS A 157 10.85 -5.89 2.79
N GLU A 158 10.01 -6.88 3.06
CA GLU A 158 10.01 -7.66 4.30
C GLU A 158 10.28 -9.14 4.08
N LYS A 159 10.93 -9.49 2.96
CA LYS A 159 11.35 -10.86 2.64
C LYS A 159 10.18 -11.86 2.70
N ARG A 160 8.97 -11.41 2.31
CA ARG A 160 7.78 -12.26 2.18
C ARG A 160 7.77 -13.11 0.91
N ILE A 161 8.72 -12.84 0.02
CA ILE A 161 9.01 -13.56 -1.21
C ILE A 161 10.53 -13.78 -1.29
N SER A 162 10.96 -14.90 -1.87
CA SER A 162 12.38 -15.17 -2.10
C SER A 162 12.96 -14.22 -3.15
N PRO A 163 14.26 -13.87 -3.07
CA PRO A 163 14.93 -13.10 -4.12
C PRO A 163 14.79 -13.74 -5.51
N GLU A 164 14.84 -15.07 -5.58
CA GLU A 164 14.74 -15.86 -6.80
C GLU A 164 13.34 -15.74 -7.43
N ASP A 165 12.29 -15.92 -6.63
CA ASP A 165 10.89 -15.81 -7.09
C ASP A 165 10.55 -14.37 -7.50
N TYR A 166 11.07 -13.39 -6.75
CA TYR A 166 10.86 -11.99 -7.09
C TYR A 166 11.55 -11.64 -8.40
N LYS A 167 12.78 -12.12 -8.62
CA LYS A 167 13.51 -11.94 -9.89
C LYS A 167 12.79 -12.59 -11.06
N ALA A 168 12.26 -13.81 -10.87
CA ALA A 168 11.46 -14.48 -11.89
C ALA A 168 10.21 -13.65 -12.28
N ARG A 169 9.49 -13.10 -11.30
CA ARG A 169 8.35 -12.20 -11.56
C ARG A 169 8.76 -10.93 -12.32
N ILE A 170 9.91 -10.32 -11.98
CA ILE A 170 10.40 -9.15 -12.71
C ILE A 170 10.77 -9.50 -14.16
N GLN A 171 11.33 -10.69 -14.41
CA GLN A 171 11.62 -11.16 -15.77
C GLN A 171 10.34 -11.36 -16.59
N GLU A 172 9.26 -11.88 -15.99
CA GLU A 172 7.96 -11.97 -16.65
C GLU A 172 7.41 -10.60 -17.04
N VAL A 173 7.51 -9.62 -16.14
CA VAL A 173 7.12 -8.23 -16.42
C VAL A 173 7.96 -7.65 -17.55
N ALA A 174 9.28 -7.90 -17.57
CA ALA A 174 10.15 -7.45 -18.65
C ALA A 174 9.75 -8.08 -20.00
N LEU A 175 9.53 -9.39 -20.06
CA LEU A 175 9.07 -10.09 -21.27
C LEU A 175 7.75 -9.50 -21.81
N PHE A 176 6.82 -9.19 -20.90
CA PHE A 176 5.57 -8.56 -21.28
C PHE A 176 5.78 -7.15 -21.85
N MET A 177 6.58 -6.31 -21.20
CA MET A 177 6.86 -4.94 -21.65
C MET A 177 7.66 -4.89 -22.96
N GLU A 178 8.49 -5.91 -23.23
CA GLU A 178 9.21 -6.09 -24.51
C GLU A 178 8.30 -6.61 -25.65
N GLY A 179 7.00 -6.85 -25.39
CA GLY A 179 6.07 -7.38 -26.39
C GLY A 179 6.23 -8.87 -26.69
N ARG A 180 7.03 -9.60 -25.89
CA ARG A 180 7.27 -11.05 -25.99
C ARG A 180 6.25 -11.87 -25.21
N SER A 181 4.99 -11.41 -25.23
CA SER A 181 3.88 -11.99 -24.49
C SER A 181 3.57 -13.43 -24.91
N ASP A 182 3.91 -13.85 -26.13
CA ASP A 182 3.71 -15.23 -26.60
C ASP A 182 4.59 -16.25 -25.86
N VAL A 183 5.77 -15.84 -25.42
CA VAL A 183 6.67 -16.66 -24.60
C VAL A 183 6.12 -16.76 -23.18
N LEU A 184 5.71 -15.62 -22.61
CA LEU A 184 5.14 -15.56 -21.27
C LEU A 184 3.82 -16.36 -21.15
N VAL A 185 2.94 -16.25 -22.14
CA VAL A 185 1.68 -16.99 -22.21
C VAL A 185 1.95 -18.49 -22.20
N ARG A 186 2.87 -18.98 -23.04
CA ARG A 186 3.25 -20.41 -23.03
C ARG A 186 3.75 -20.85 -21.65
N GLN A 187 4.66 -20.09 -21.05
CA GLN A 187 5.20 -20.41 -19.71
C GLN A 187 4.14 -20.39 -18.60
N LEU A 188 3.15 -19.50 -18.67
CA LEU A 188 2.05 -19.46 -17.70
C LEU A 188 1.07 -20.61 -17.91
N HIS A 189 0.82 -21.01 -19.15
CA HIS A 189 0.00 -22.17 -19.49
C HIS A 189 0.63 -23.46 -18.97
N ASP A 190 1.92 -23.68 -19.24
CA ASP A 190 2.63 -24.86 -18.77
C ASP A 190 2.61 -24.97 -17.23
N ARG A 191 2.78 -23.84 -16.52
CA ARG A 191 2.71 -23.78 -15.05
C ARG A 191 1.30 -23.99 -14.51
N MET A 192 0.29 -23.53 -15.23
CA MET A 192 -1.12 -23.76 -14.89
C MET A 192 -1.44 -25.25 -14.98
N ASP A 193 -1.08 -25.90 -16.09
CA ASP A 193 -1.33 -27.33 -16.32
C ASP A 193 -0.59 -28.21 -15.32
N ASP A 194 0.68 -27.90 -15.04
CA ASP A 194 1.48 -28.60 -14.03
C ASP A 194 0.90 -28.43 -12.61
N SER A 195 0.44 -27.22 -12.24
CA SER A 195 -0.22 -26.99 -10.95
C SER A 195 -1.55 -27.76 -10.85
N ALA A 196 -2.33 -27.78 -11.93
CA ALA A 196 -3.58 -28.55 -12.01
C ALA A 196 -3.32 -30.07 -11.90
N GLY A 197 -2.27 -30.57 -12.56
CA GLY A 197 -1.84 -31.97 -12.48
C GLY A 197 -1.41 -32.39 -11.07
N ARG A 198 -0.90 -31.45 -10.26
CA ARG A 198 -0.58 -31.65 -8.85
C ARG A 198 -1.74 -31.39 -7.88
N LEU A 199 -2.95 -31.12 -8.40
CA LEU A 199 -4.16 -30.77 -7.63
C LEU A 199 -4.01 -29.44 -6.84
N ASP A 200 -3.08 -28.58 -7.22
CA ASP A 200 -2.91 -27.23 -6.65
C ASP A 200 -3.80 -26.23 -7.42
N PHE A 201 -5.10 -26.32 -7.15
CA PHE A 201 -6.10 -25.53 -7.86
C PHE A 201 -6.02 -24.02 -7.57
N GLU A 202 -5.46 -23.62 -6.42
CA GLU A 202 -5.29 -22.20 -6.08
C GLU A 202 -4.24 -21.54 -6.98
N ASN A 203 -3.08 -22.18 -7.17
CA ASN A 203 -2.07 -21.68 -8.08
C ASN A 203 -2.49 -21.80 -9.55
N ALA A 204 -3.17 -22.90 -9.93
CA ALA A 204 -3.70 -23.05 -11.29
C ALA A 204 -4.70 -21.93 -11.64
N ALA A 205 -5.64 -21.61 -10.74
CA ALA A 205 -6.57 -20.50 -10.94
C ALA A 205 -5.83 -19.15 -11.05
N ARG A 206 -4.80 -18.93 -10.23
CA ARG A 206 -3.98 -17.72 -10.30
C ARG A 206 -3.29 -17.56 -11.66
N TYR A 207 -2.66 -18.60 -12.20
CA TYR A 207 -2.00 -18.55 -13.50
C TYR A 207 -3.00 -18.37 -14.65
N ARG A 208 -4.16 -19.01 -14.58
CA ARG A 208 -5.27 -18.81 -15.52
C ARG A 208 -5.73 -17.36 -15.58
N ASP A 209 -5.93 -16.74 -14.42
CA ASP A 209 -6.42 -15.36 -14.35
C ASP A 209 -5.34 -14.37 -14.86
N GLN A 210 -4.05 -14.67 -14.67
CA GLN A 210 -2.94 -13.93 -15.27
C GLN A 210 -2.92 -14.06 -16.80
N LEU A 211 -3.10 -15.28 -17.33
CA LEU A 211 -3.18 -15.53 -18.79
C LEU A 211 -4.27 -14.69 -19.43
N GLN A 212 -5.49 -14.77 -18.90
CA GLN A 212 -6.63 -13.99 -19.42
C GLN A 212 -6.37 -12.48 -19.38
N SER A 213 -5.66 -12.00 -18.35
CA SER A 213 -5.30 -10.59 -18.23
C SER A 213 -4.29 -10.16 -19.31
N ILE A 214 -3.28 -10.99 -19.57
CA ILE A 214 -2.25 -10.73 -20.59
C ILE A 214 -2.85 -10.76 -22.00
N GLU A 215 -3.67 -11.76 -22.31
CA GLU A 215 -4.33 -11.91 -23.62
C GLU A 215 -5.22 -10.70 -23.95
N ARG A 216 -6.02 -10.24 -22.99
CA ARG A 216 -6.88 -9.05 -23.16
C ARG A 216 -6.09 -7.78 -23.49
N ILE A 217 -4.89 -7.64 -22.93
CA ILE A 217 -4.05 -6.47 -23.20
C ILE A 217 -3.32 -6.64 -24.54
N ALA A 218 -2.79 -7.83 -24.82
CA ALA A 218 -2.08 -8.13 -26.06
C ALA A 218 -2.98 -8.06 -27.30
N ASP A 219 -4.25 -8.45 -27.20
CA ASP A 219 -5.20 -8.40 -28.32
C ASP A 219 -5.62 -6.97 -28.67
N ARG A 220 -5.51 -6.01 -27.75
CA ARG A 220 -5.73 -4.58 -28.06
C ARG A 220 -4.60 -3.95 -28.87
N GLN A 221 -3.46 -4.61 -29.03
CA GLN A 221 -2.26 -4.09 -29.73
C GLN A 221 -2.01 -4.72 -31.10
N LYS A 222 -2.87 -5.61 -31.62
CA LYS A 222 -2.64 -6.29 -32.90
C LYS A 222 -3.24 -5.52 -34.08
N VAL A 223 -2.40 -4.79 -34.81
CA VAL A 223 -2.55 -4.64 -36.27
C VAL A 223 -1.53 -5.58 -36.90
N LEU A 224 -1.99 -6.64 -37.57
CA LEU A 224 -1.13 -7.61 -38.26
C LEU A 224 -0.72 -7.02 -39.61
N VAL A 225 0.56 -6.69 -39.77
CA VAL A 225 1.15 -6.37 -41.07
C VAL A 225 2.01 -7.57 -41.49
N HIS A 226 1.80 -8.08 -42.70
CA HIS A 226 2.58 -9.22 -43.21
C HIS A 226 4.03 -8.81 -43.48
N GLY A 227 4.98 -9.29 -42.67
CA GLY A 227 6.41 -9.07 -42.84
C GLY A 227 7.17 -9.25 -41.51
N ARG A 228 8.42 -9.74 -41.55
CA ARG A 228 9.29 -9.84 -40.36
C ARG A 228 10.17 -8.62 -40.13
N ASP A 229 10.10 -7.63 -41.02
CA ASP A 229 10.98 -6.48 -41.01
C ASP A 229 10.45 -5.37 -40.09
N ASP A 230 11.39 -4.57 -39.57
CA ASP A 230 11.08 -3.35 -38.87
C ASP A 230 10.75 -2.25 -39.89
N GLN A 231 9.55 -1.69 -39.79
CA GLN A 231 9.00 -0.72 -40.72
C GLN A 231 8.32 0.42 -39.98
N ASP A 232 8.40 1.63 -40.52
CA ASP A 232 7.54 2.72 -40.09
C ASP A 232 6.49 3.00 -41.18
N LEU A 233 5.23 3.14 -40.76
CA LEU A 233 4.10 3.49 -41.62
C LEU A 233 3.79 4.97 -41.40
N ILE A 234 3.87 5.77 -42.46
CA ILE A 234 3.54 7.18 -42.43
C ILE A 234 2.21 7.37 -43.14
N ALA A 235 1.29 8.06 -42.47
CA ALA A 235 0.04 8.52 -43.04
C ALA A 235 -0.13 10.00 -42.76
N TYR A 236 -0.90 10.71 -43.58
CA TYR A 236 -1.26 12.09 -43.29
C TYR A 236 -2.72 12.37 -43.64
N SER A 237 -3.27 13.42 -43.04
CA SER A 237 -4.59 13.96 -43.34
C SER A 237 -4.52 15.47 -43.39
N ARG A 238 -5.23 16.08 -44.34
CA ARG A 238 -5.34 17.53 -44.51
C ARG A 238 -6.81 17.93 -44.47
N LYS A 239 -7.19 18.83 -43.56
CA LYS A 239 -8.56 19.36 -43.48
C LYS A 239 -8.57 20.79 -42.95
N GLY A 240 -9.20 21.70 -43.67
CA GLY A 240 -9.44 23.07 -43.18
C GLY A 240 -8.18 23.91 -42.96
N GLY A 241 -7.06 23.58 -43.62
CA GLY A 241 -5.77 24.24 -43.41
C GLY A 241 -4.86 23.52 -42.40
N ASP A 242 -5.41 22.61 -41.60
CA ASP A 242 -4.62 21.78 -40.69
C ASP A 242 -4.08 20.55 -41.43
N VAL A 243 -2.81 20.24 -41.20
CA VAL A 243 -2.18 19.00 -41.66
C VAL A 243 -1.70 18.22 -40.44
N PHE A 244 -2.04 16.94 -40.42
CA PHE A 244 -1.61 16.02 -39.39
C PHE A 244 -0.91 14.83 -40.02
N VAL A 245 0.27 14.48 -39.52
CA VAL A 245 1.05 13.32 -39.95
C VAL A 245 1.11 12.32 -38.81
N GLU A 246 0.81 11.07 -39.09
CA GLU A 246 0.88 9.96 -38.15
C GLU A 246 2.02 9.02 -38.56
N VAL A 247 2.87 8.66 -37.61
CA VAL A 247 3.93 7.66 -37.78
C VAL A 247 3.59 6.47 -36.89
N ALA A 248 3.27 5.32 -37.48
CA ALA A 248 3.08 4.08 -36.74
C ALA A 248 4.32 3.18 -36.84
N TYR A 249 4.77 2.67 -35.71
CA TYR A 249 5.96 1.84 -35.58
C TYR A 249 5.59 0.37 -35.70
N VAL A 250 6.13 -0.34 -36.69
CA VAL A 250 6.00 -1.79 -36.81
C VAL A 250 7.36 -2.43 -36.56
N ARG A 251 7.43 -3.33 -35.57
CA ARG A 251 8.64 -4.09 -35.26
C ARG A 251 8.31 -5.58 -35.27
N GLN A 252 9.11 -6.36 -35.99
CA GLN A 252 8.87 -7.79 -36.20
C GLN A 252 7.41 -8.13 -36.63
N GLY A 253 6.82 -7.29 -37.50
CA GLY A 253 5.45 -7.47 -37.99
C GLY A 253 4.32 -7.11 -37.00
N LYS A 254 4.64 -6.55 -35.84
CA LYS A 254 3.67 -6.05 -34.86
C LYS A 254 3.74 -4.53 -34.77
N MET A 255 2.59 -3.86 -34.77
CA MET A 255 2.53 -2.44 -34.43
C MET A 255 2.87 -2.26 -32.93
N VAL A 256 3.97 -1.58 -32.63
CA VAL A 256 4.46 -1.37 -31.26
C VAL A 256 4.09 0.00 -30.70
N GLY A 257 3.64 0.92 -31.54
CA GLY A 257 3.19 2.24 -31.13
C GLY A 257 2.90 3.15 -32.32
N HIS A 258 2.56 4.40 -32.02
CA HIS A 258 2.34 5.44 -33.01
C HIS A 258 2.63 6.83 -32.40
N ASP A 259 2.98 7.80 -33.23
CA ASP A 259 3.22 9.20 -32.84
C ASP A 259 2.62 10.15 -33.88
N GLY A 260 2.01 11.23 -33.38
CA GLY A 260 1.20 12.15 -34.16
C GLY A 260 1.81 13.56 -34.18
N HIS A 261 2.00 14.10 -35.38
CA HIS A 261 2.66 15.38 -35.62
C HIS A 261 1.72 16.35 -36.33
N PRO A 262 1.19 17.37 -35.62
CA PRO A 262 0.57 18.50 -36.28
C PRO A 262 1.63 19.31 -37.03
N LEU A 263 1.33 19.70 -38.27
CA LEU A 263 2.20 20.51 -39.11
C LEU A 263 1.55 21.86 -39.42
N ASP A 264 2.16 22.92 -38.92
CA ASP A 264 1.74 24.29 -39.19
C ASP A 264 2.25 24.78 -40.55
N GLY A 265 1.41 25.52 -41.28
CA GLY A 265 1.80 26.15 -42.55
C GLY A 265 1.99 25.19 -43.74
N ALA A 266 1.61 23.92 -43.58
CA ALA A 266 1.75 22.90 -44.61
C ALA A 266 0.49 22.69 -45.48
N ALA A 267 -0.51 23.58 -45.35
CA ALA A 267 -1.82 23.49 -45.98
C ALA A 267 -1.79 23.50 -47.52
N ASP A 268 -0.90 24.32 -48.08
CA ASP A 268 -0.85 24.59 -49.53
C ASP A 268 0.35 23.92 -50.22
N VAL A 269 1.13 23.15 -49.46
CA VAL A 269 2.31 22.44 -49.95
C VAL A 269 1.89 21.19 -50.73
N SER A 270 2.62 20.84 -51.78
CA SER A 270 2.37 19.60 -52.53
C SER A 270 2.59 18.36 -51.64
N GLU A 271 1.93 17.25 -51.95
CA GLU A 271 2.07 15.99 -51.19
C GLU A 271 3.53 15.52 -51.11
N ALA A 272 4.27 15.58 -52.23
CA ALA A 272 5.67 15.19 -52.27
C ALA A 272 6.55 16.08 -51.38
N GLU A 273 6.36 17.41 -51.42
CA GLU A 273 7.10 18.35 -50.58
C GLU A 273 6.75 18.18 -49.09
N LEU A 274 5.48 17.92 -48.77
CA LEU A 274 5.02 17.61 -47.42
C LEU A 274 5.75 16.39 -46.86
N LEU A 275 5.67 15.26 -47.57
CA LEU A 275 6.26 14.00 -47.14
C LEU A 275 7.78 14.11 -47.06
N ARG A 276 8.44 14.73 -48.05
CA ARG A 276 9.88 14.92 -48.06
C ARG A 276 10.36 15.80 -46.90
N GLY A 277 9.69 16.92 -46.66
CA GLY A 277 10.01 17.83 -45.57
C GLY A 277 9.85 17.16 -44.21
N PHE A 278 8.72 16.47 -44.01
CA PHE A 278 8.45 15.71 -42.78
C PHE A 278 9.50 14.62 -42.55
N LEU A 279 9.78 13.78 -43.55
CA LEU A 279 10.75 12.68 -43.46
C LEU A 279 12.15 13.17 -43.07
N LEU A 280 12.62 14.23 -43.73
CA LEU A 280 13.93 14.82 -43.42
C LEU A 280 13.97 15.33 -41.99
N GLN A 281 12.97 16.10 -41.57
CA GLN A 281 12.92 16.67 -40.22
C GLN A 281 12.82 15.57 -39.16
N TYR A 282 11.91 14.61 -39.36
CA TYR A 282 11.61 13.54 -38.42
C TYR A 282 12.82 12.61 -38.21
N TYR A 283 13.41 12.10 -39.30
CA TYR A 283 14.51 11.15 -39.21
C TYR A 283 15.88 11.79 -38.94
N THR A 284 16.03 13.11 -39.09
CA THR A 284 17.26 13.79 -38.65
C THR A 284 17.44 13.73 -37.12
N SER A 285 16.34 13.76 -36.37
CA SER A 285 16.35 13.68 -34.90
C SER A 285 16.05 12.29 -34.34
N ALA A 286 15.71 11.32 -35.19
CA ALA A 286 15.32 9.99 -34.75
C ALA A 286 16.52 9.19 -34.21
N THR A 287 16.36 8.60 -33.02
CA THR A 287 17.36 7.71 -32.41
C THR A 287 17.45 6.34 -33.10
N HIS A 288 16.43 5.99 -33.90
CA HIS A 288 16.35 4.75 -34.63
C HIS A 288 15.66 4.99 -35.98
N VAL A 289 16.24 4.47 -37.06
CA VAL A 289 15.69 4.53 -38.42
C VAL A 289 15.44 3.09 -38.89
N PRO A 290 14.20 2.72 -39.28
CA PRO A 290 13.91 1.38 -39.76
C PRO A 290 14.55 1.13 -41.13
N ARG A 291 14.63 -0.14 -41.54
CA ARG A 291 15.09 -0.49 -42.89
C ARG A 291 14.10 -0.10 -43.98
N THR A 292 12.83 0.05 -43.64
CA THR A 292 11.76 0.34 -44.58
C THR A 292 10.84 1.40 -44.00
N VAL A 293 10.53 2.42 -44.78
CA VAL A 293 9.53 3.43 -44.46
C VAL A 293 8.46 3.36 -45.54
N ILE A 294 7.22 3.11 -45.14
CA ILE A 294 6.06 3.08 -46.02
C ILE A 294 5.40 4.45 -45.93
N VAL A 295 5.16 5.04 -47.10
CA VAL A 295 4.59 6.38 -47.28
C VAL A 295 3.36 6.29 -48.16
N PRO A 296 2.38 7.21 -48.01
CA PRO A 296 1.10 7.11 -48.70
C PRO A 296 1.16 7.58 -50.17
N GLY A 297 2.29 8.16 -50.59
CA GLY A 297 2.47 8.76 -51.91
C GLY A 297 3.94 8.88 -52.31
N ALA A 298 4.17 9.48 -53.48
CA ALA A 298 5.52 9.72 -53.99
C ALA A 298 6.24 10.80 -53.15
N VAL A 299 7.54 10.58 -52.93
CA VAL A 299 8.42 11.44 -52.13
C VAL A 299 9.58 11.95 -52.96
#